data_AF-A0A4V4H1G4-F1
#
_entry.id   AF-A0A4V4H1G4-F1
#
_cell.length_a   1.000
_cell.length_b   1.000
_cell.length_c   1.000
_cell.angle_alpha   90.00
_cell.angle_beta   90.00
_cell.angle_gamma   90.00
#
_symmetry.space_group_name_H-M   'P 1'
#
loop_
_entity.id
_entity.type
_entity.pdbx_description
1 polymer ?
#
loop_
_entity_poly.entity_id
_entity_poly.type
_entity_poly.pdbx_seq_one_letter_code
_entity_poly.pdbx_strand_id
1 'polypeptide(L)' 'MSKYKDVVVTLSKKHPETGEAVPAGHTYVIGVLGKKKKWYEIDSRLLNELSNEDLQKELFKILHPQTHH' A
#
# COMPACT_ATOMS: atom_id res chain seq x y z
N MET A 1 13.95 12.47 -10.25
CA MET A 1 12.62 12.31 -9.62
C MET A 1 12.55 10.92 -9.02
N SER A 2 12.25 10.80 -7.74
CA SER A 2 12.19 9.51 -7.06
C SER A 2 10.95 8.72 -7.52
N LYS A 3 11.16 7.54 -8.11
CA LYS A 3 10.09 6.71 -8.70
C LYS A 3 8.99 6.27 -7.71
N TYR A 4 9.23 6.39 -6.40
CA TYR A 4 8.21 6.09 -5.38
C TYR A 4 7.09 7.14 -5.34
N LYS A 5 7.34 8.37 -5.81
CA LYS A 5 6.33 9.44 -5.83
C LYS A 5 5.23 9.18 -6.86
N ASP A 6 5.50 8.33 -7.84
CA ASP A 6 4.53 7.85 -8.82
C ASP A 6 3.57 6.79 -8.25
N VAL A 7 3.81 6.31 -7.02
CA VAL A 7 2.91 5.36 -6.35
C VAL A 7 1.70 6.12 -5.80
N VAL A 8 0.53 5.76 -6.32
CA VAL A 8 -0.75 6.22 -5.78
C VAL A 8 -1.14 5.32 -4.60
N VAL A 9 -1.31 5.92 -3.42
CA VAL A 9 -1.74 5.22 -2.21
C VAL A 9 -3.24 5.42 -2.01
N THR A 10 -3.96 4.35 -1.72
CA THR A 10 -5.39 4.38 -1.39
C THR A 10 -5.63 3.52 -0.16
N LEU A 11 -6.33 4.08 0.82
CA LEU A 11 -6.72 3.39 2.04
C LEU A 11 -8.13 2.85 1.90
N SER A 12 -8.34 1.58 2.25
CA SER A 12 -9.63 0.93 2.15
C SER A 12 -9.93 0.09 3.38
N LYS A 13 -11.19 0.13 3.85
CA LYS A 13 -11.72 -0.81 4.84
C LYS A 13 -12.30 -2.09 4.21
N LYS A 14 -12.13 -2.25 2.90
CA LYS A 14 -12.55 -3.45 2.15
C LYS A 14 -11.38 -4.00 1.34
N HIS A 15 -11.30 -5.31 1.27
CA HIS A 15 -10.29 -6.01 0.48
C HIS A 15 -10.47 -5.64 -1.00
N PRO A 16 -9.40 -5.24 -1.71
CA PRO A 16 -9.50 -4.65 -3.05
C PRO A 16 -9.87 -5.63 -4.18
N GLU A 17 -9.88 -6.93 -3.91
CA GLU A 17 -10.29 -7.96 -4.88
C GLU A 17 -11.60 -8.65 -4.48
N THR A 18 -11.62 -9.25 -3.29
CA THR A 18 -12.77 -9.97 -2.75
C THR A 18 -13.90 -9.05 -2.26
N GLY A 19 -13.62 -7.77 -1.97
CA GLY A 19 -14.61 -6.85 -1.43
C GLY A 19 -14.98 -7.09 0.04
N GLU A 20 -14.34 -8.07 0.70
CA GLU A 20 -14.57 -8.42 2.09
C GLU A 20 -14.19 -7.28 3.03
N ALA A 21 -14.88 -7.18 4.17
CA ALA A 21 -14.52 -6.18 5.18
C ALA A 21 -13.18 -6.52 5.82
N VAL A 22 -12.36 -5.49 6.02
CA VAL A 22 -11.10 -5.64 6.75
C VAL A 22 -11.36 -6.01 8.21
N PRO A 23 -10.50 -6.80 8.87
CA PRO A 23 -10.61 -7.07 10.30
C PRO A 23 -10.70 -5.79 11.13
N ALA A 24 -11.41 -5.86 12.26
CA ALA A 24 -11.53 -4.72 13.17
C ALA A 24 -10.13 -4.20 13.58
N GLY A 25 -9.96 -2.88 13.54
CA GLY A 25 -8.68 -2.26 13.82
C GLY A 25 -7.68 -2.27 12.65
N HIS A 26 -7.94 -2.93 11.53
CA HIS A 26 -7.03 -2.98 10.38
C HIS A 26 -7.50 -2.08 9.22
N THR A 27 -6.60 -1.81 8.29
CA THR A 27 -6.83 -1.05 7.04
C THR A 27 -6.02 -1.68 5.92
N TYR A 28 -6.59 -1.77 4.72
CA TYR A 28 -5.83 -2.12 3.53
C TYR A 28 -5.19 -0.88 2.94
N VAL A 29 -3.86 -0.95 2.78
CA VAL A 29 -3.08 0.05 2.04
C VAL A 29 -2.88 -0.49 0.63
N ILE A 30 -3.46 0.18 -0.34
CA ILE A 30 -3.43 -0.21 -1.75
C ILE A 30 -2.48 0.74 -2.48
N GLY A 31 -1.48 0.18 -3.15
CA GLY A 31 -0.55 0.91 -3.99
C GLY A 31 -0.75 0.59 -5.46
N VAL A 32 -0.76 1.63 -6.29
CA VAL A 32 -0.80 1.52 -7.75
C VAL A 32 0.41 2.24 -8.33
N LEU A 33 1.17 1.55 -9.19
CA LEU A 33 2.29 2.09 -9.95
C LEU A 33 2.13 1.69 -11.43
N GLY A 34 1.64 2.62 -12.24
CA GLY A 34 1.30 2.36 -13.64
C GLY A 34 0.25 1.25 -13.77
N LYS A 35 0.61 0.12 -14.39
CA LYS A 35 -0.28 -1.06 -14.53
C LYS A 35 -0.18 -2.05 -13.37
N LYS A 36 0.73 -1.84 -12.42
CA LYS A 36 0.92 -2.73 -11.27
C LYS A 36 0.07 -2.24 -10.10
N LYS A 37 -0.68 -3.15 -9.48
CA LYS A 37 -1.46 -2.91 -8.26
C LYS A 37 -1.09 -3.96 -7.23
N LYS A 38 -0.82 -3.52 -6.00
CA LYS A 38 -0.54 -4.37 -4.83
C LYS A 38 -1.17 -3.74 -3.60
N TRP A 39 -1.38 -4.55 -2.57
CA TRP A 39 -1.93 -4.09 -1.31
C TRP A 39 -1.38 -4.94 -0.18
N TYR A 40 -1.46 -4.41 1.04
CA TYR A 40 -1.19 -5.13 2.27
C TYR A 40 -2.13 -4.64 3.37
N GLU A 41 -2.26 -5.46 4.40
CA GLU A 41 -3.01 -5.13 5.60
C GLU A 41 -2.09 -4.51 6.64
N ILE A 42 -2.56 -3.46 7.29
CA ILE A 42 -1.86 -2.83 8.42
C ILE A 42 -2.84 -2.50 9.52
N ASP A 43 -2.38 -2.56 10.77
CA ASP A 43 -3.12 -2.02 11.91
C ASP A 43 -3.34 -0.51 11.73
N SER A 44 -4.54 -0.04 12.02
CA SER A 44 -4.92 1.37 11.86
C SER A 44 -4.19 2.29 12.84
N ARG A 45 -3.72 1.77 13.98
CA ARG A 45 -2.88 2.53 14.92
C ARG A 45 -1.52 2.80 14.30
N LEU A 46 -0.88 1.76 13.75
CA LEU A 46 0.39 1.88 13.03
C LEU A 46 0.24 2.78 11.81
N LEU A 47 -0.88 2.68 11.08
CA LEU A 47 -1.16 3.56 9.94
C LEU A 47 -1.16 5.05 10.32
N ASN A 48 -1.67 5.41 11.50
CA ASN A 48 -1.69 6.79 11.97
C ASN A 48 -0.29 7.31 12.33
N GLU A 49 0.67 6.42 12.61
CA GLU A 49 2.06 6.76 12.88
C GLU A 49 2.90 6.89 11.60
N LEU A 50 2.41 6.34 10.48
CA LEU A 50 3.11 6.36 9.20
C LEU A 50 2.74 7.60 8.38
N SER A 51 3.75 8.22 7.78
CA SER A 51 3.52 9.28 6.81
C SER A 51 3.16 8.70 5.45
N ASN A 52 2.50 9.49 4.60
CA ASN A 52 2.18 9.07 3.24
C ASN A 52 3.45 8.71 2.43
N GLU A 53 4.58 9.35 2.71
CA GLU A 53 5.85 9.02 2.07
C GLU A 53 6.35 7.63 2.48
N ASP A 54 6.19 7.25 3.75
CA ASP A 54 6.56 5.91 4.23
C ASP A 54 5.70 4.83 3.56
N LEU A 55 4.39 5.07 3.45
CA LEU A 55 3.47 4.18 2.74
C LEU A 55 3.86 4.04 1.26
N GLN A 56 4.21 5.14 0.59
CA GLN A 56 4.69 5.12 -0.80
C GLN A 56 5.99 4.34 -0.96
N LYS A 57 6.95 4.49 -0.04
CA LYS A 57 8.21 3.74 -0.06
C LYS A 57 7.99 2.25 0.11
N GLU A 58 7.18 1.85 1.08
CA GLU A 58 6.86 0.44 1.33
C GLU A 58 6.13 -0.18 0.13
N LEU A 59 5.08 0.48 -0.38
CA LEU A 59 4.38 0.03 -1.57
C LEU A 59 5.29 -0.02 -2.79
N PHE A 60 6.21 0.94 -2.95
CA PHE A 60 7.16 0.93 -4.05
C PHE A 60 8.06 -0.31 -4.02
N LYS A 61 8.54 -0.73 -2.83
CA LYS A 61 9.32 -1.98 -2.68
C LYS A 61 8.50 -3.21 -3.10
N ILE A 62 7.21 -3.25 -2.76
CA ILE A 62 6.31 -4.37 -3.09
C ILE A 62 5.96 -4.39 -4.59
N LEU A 63 5.73 -3.21 -5.18
CA LEU A 63 5.36 -3.04 -6.60
C LEU A 63 6.56 -3.18 -7.54
N HIS A 64 7.74 -2.81 -7.06
CA HIS A 64 9.00 -2.87 -7.76
C HIS A 64 10.03 -3.62 -6.92
N PRO A 65 9.83 -4.93 -6.70
CA PRO A 65 10.87 -5.74 -6.09
C PRO A 65 12.10 -5.62 -6.99
N GLN A 66 13.18 -5.05 -6.46
CA GLN A 66 14.46 -5.08 -7.14
C GLN A 66 14.86 -6.56 -7.23
N THR A 67 14.52 -7.17 -8.35
CA THR A 67 15.06 -8.47 -8.74
C THR A 67 16.54 -8.20 -8.95
N HIS A 68 17.34 -8.41 -7.90
CA HIS A 68 18.77 -8.59 -8.07
C HIS A 68 18.92 -9.83 -8.96
N HIS A 69 19.10 -9.58 -10.26
CA HIS A 69 19.58 -10.56 -11.22
C HIS A 69 21.05 -10.86 -10.93
#